data_AF-A0A813BI26-F1
#
_entry.id   AF-A0A813BI26-F1
#
_cell.length_a   1.000
_cell.length_b   1.000
_cell.length_c   1.000
_cell.angle_alpha   90.00
_cell.angle_beta   90.00
_cell.angle_gamma   90.00
#
_symmetry.space_group_name_H-M   'P 1'
#
loop_
_entity.id
_entity.type
_entity.pdbx_description
1 polymer ?
#
loop_
_entity_poly.entity_id
_entity_poly.type
_entity_poly.pdbx_seq_one_letter_code
_entity_poly.pdbx_strand_id
1 'polypeptide(L)'
;PEMTLQLAMQWFPQCFAGSTPQRFRVPVPWEGTCPDRVVQYLNSRWRAADMTLADFLRKTNLRGGVHRSFVRRHQQLIRNDEDVMEETLEDWVNNAPLQCDVAVAAIYLSRYNDRYYGQWVLMNVPFRSMDDLRRKELDRVPPHLYYQALALLLRPLELEAFREHHIRNILAMLFANQGLIRKYLSGELDKNDDVVAGPADGAGPDTAVQLSGHQQRIAAELLDAFHQGTQLRQQGENAWKGEGPDDADPADAAEDPWAARTSPFAPAVAGRSAYAILGPAGSGKTTTVHQVIRQVVAANGRVLLTAPTGRLAATLRERFPDLEVDTVRGAFLVHKPAQEAMEVLWPYDLIVVEEVGQLSRTIFERIMEQWQAADRIPTLIFVGDFYQLPGVDPCNALDSPLWHSVLVKKRELHTMLRCKCPKLREKLEPQSTVPAPTGYVMAEEPSDEDVAMILEETPQTLFLTVSRRACVNAAAVAALFSDDIPLAVVPGDRVTWRISTPVAW
;
A
#
# COMPACT_ATOMS: atom_id res chain seq x y z
N PRO A 1 28.51 3.55 -23.35
CA PRO A 1 27.39 2.64 -22.98
C PRO A 1 27.89 1.39 -22.23
N GLU A 2 28.84 0.66 -22.82
CA GLU A 2 29.41 -0.59 -22.27
C GLU A 2 30.23 -0.36 -20.99
N MET A 3 31.02 0.72 -20.96
CA MET A 3 31.81 1.13 -19.79
C MET A 3 30.94 1.58 -18.60
N THR A 4 29.78 2.20 -18.88
CA THR A 4 28.80 2.60 -17.86
C THR A 4 28.08 1.38 -17.28
N LEU A 5 27.81 0.37 -18.11
CA LEU A 5 27.28 -0.92 -17.69
C LEU A 5 28.29 -1.70 -16.83
N GLN A 6 29.58 -1.65 -17.17
CA GLN A 6 30.65 -2.26 -16.36
C GLN A 6 30.87 -1.57 -15.01
N LEU A 7 30.68 -0.26 -14.91
CA LEU A 7 30.72 0.46 -13.63
C LEU A 7 29.49 0.16 -12.76
N ALA A 8 28.31 0.01 -13.38
CA ALA A 8 27.09 -0.41 -12.67
C ALA A 8 27.13 -1.88 -12.22
N MET A 9 27.84 -2.76 -12.94
CA MET A 9 28.05 -4.18 -12.60
C MET A 9 28.69 -4.38 -11.22
N GLN A 10 29.49 -3.42 -10.75
CA GLN A 10 30.17 -3.52 -9.46
C GLN A 10 29.22 -3.24 -8.28
N TRP A 11 28.10 -2.55 -8.52
CA TRP A 11 27.11 -2.16 -7.50
C TRP A 11 25.80 -2.97 -7.60
N PHE A 12 25.47 -3.47 -8.79
CA PHE A 12 24.32 -4.33 -9.04
C PHE A 12 24.79 -5.56 -9.84
N PRO A 13 24.90 -6.75 -9.24
CA PRO A 13 25.19 -7.95 -10.01
C PRO A 13 24.11 -8.11 -11.08
N GLN A 14 24.51 -8.16 -12.35
CA GLN A 14 23.56 -8.41 -13.44
C GLN A 14 22.99 -9.81 -13.29
N CYS A 15 21.75 -9.90 -12.82
CA CYS A 15 20.96 -11.12 -12.94
C CYS A 15 20.47 -11.20 -14.38
N PHE A 16 21.17 -11.95 -15.23
CA PHE A 16 20.61 -12.39 -16.50
C PHE A 16 19.53 -13.42 -16.22
N ALA A 17 18.32 -12.94 -15.95
CA ALA A 17 17.16 -13.81 -15.94
C ALA A 17 16.76 -14.06 -17.40
N GLY A 18 17.19 -15.19 -17.98
CA GLY A 18 16.68 -15.71 -19.26
C GLY A 18 15.19 -16.11 -19.20
N SER A 19 14.53 -15.81 -18.09
CA SER A 19 13.14 -16.12 -17.78
C SER A 19 12.18 -15.20 -18.52
N THR A 20 11.06 -15.74 -18.97
CA THR A 20 9.93 -14.90 -19.41
C THR A 20 9.17 -14.40 -18.18
N PRO A 21 9.15 -13.09 -17.86
CA PRO A 21 8.43 -12.60 -16.70
C PRO A 21 6.92 -12.58 -16.95
N GLN A 22 6.16 -13.04 -15.96
CA GLN A 22 4.71 -13.01 -15.95
C GLN A 22 4.22 -12.32 -14.69
N ARG A 23 3.59 -11.16 -14.84
CA ARG A 23 2.89 -10.51 -13.74
C ARG A 23 1.54 -11.18 -13.54
N PHE A 24 1.22 -11.45 -12.27
CA PHE A 24 -0.06 -12.03 -11.92
C PHE A 24 -0.57 -11.38 -10.64
N ARG A 25 -1.62 -10.55 -10.75
CA ARG A 25 -2.35 -10.06 -9.59
C ARG A 25 -3.20 -11.19 -9.05
N VAL A 26 -2.81 -11.69 -7.88
CA VAL A 26 -3.46 -12.85 -7.29
C VAL A 26 -4.85 -12.44 -6.84
N PRO A 27 -5.93 -13.07 -7.34
CA PRO A 27 -7.28 -12.74 -6.89
C PRO A 27 -7.48 -13.26 -5.46
N VAL A 28 -8.37 -12.61 -4.73
CA VAL A 28 -8.83 -13.12 -3.44
C VAL A 28 -9.85 -14.24 -3.73
N PRO A 29 -9.73 -15.43 -3.11
CA PRO A 29 -10.66 -16.51 -3.35
C PRO A 29 -12.11 -16.09 -3.08
N TRP A 30 -13.04 -16.51 -3.96
CA TRP A 30 -14.48 -16.24 -3.86
C TRP A 30 -14.91 -14.76 -3.97
N GLU A 31 -13.99 -13.84 -4.23
CA GLU A 31 -14.29 -12.41 -4.43
C GLU A 31 -14.09 -12.01 -5.90
N GLY A 32 -15.05 -11.26 -6.45
CA GLY A 32 -14.98 -10.72 -7.81
C GLY A 32 -15.01 -11.77 -8.92
N THR A 33 -14.61 -11.35 -10.13
CA THR A 33 -14.55 -12.22 -11.31
C THR A 33 -13.26 -13.04 -11.31
N CYS A 34 -13.37 -14.35 -11.53
CA CYS A 34 -12.22 -15.25 -11.62
C CYS A 34 -11.34 -14.87 -12.84
N PRO A 35 -10.06 -14.50 -12.65
CA PRO A 35 -9.18 -14.14 -13.76
C PRO A 35 -8.96 -15.30 -14.73
N ASP A 36 -8.78 -15.00 -16.02
CA ASP A 36 -8.57 -16.00 -17.09
C ASP A 36 -7.44 -16.98 -16.78
N ARG A 37 -6.36 -16.51 -16.15
CA ARG A 37 -5.22 -17.35 -15.76
C ARG A 37 -5.61 -18.44 -14.75
N VAL A 38 -6.52 -18.12 -13.83
CA VAL A 38 -7.06 -19.10 -12.86
C VAL A 38 -8.04 -20.04 -13.57
N VAL A 39 -8.86 -19.53 -14.49
CA VAL A 39 -9.75 -20.39 -15.31
C VAL A 39 -8.94 -21.39 -16.15
N GLN A 40 -7.82 -20.95 -16.75
CA GLN A 40 -6.88 -21.81 -17.46
C GLN A 40 -6.29 -22.89 -16.55
N TYR A 41 -5.95 -22.55 -15.30
CA TYR A 41 -5.48 -23.52 -14.31
C TYR A 41 -6.57 -24.54 -13.96
N LEU A 42 -7.80 -24.10 -13.71
CA LEU A 42 -8.93 -24.97 -13.39
C LEU A 42 -9.25 -25.94 -14.53
N ASN A 43 -9.23 -25.46 -15.78
CA ASN A 43 -9.57 -26.24 -16.98
C ASN A 43 -8.39 -27.02 -17.58
N SER A 44 -7.18 -26.89 -17.02
CA SER A 44 -6.00 -27.57 -17.56
C SER A 44 -6.09 -29.09 -17.40
N ARG A 45 -5.98 -29.80 -18.54
CA ARG A 45 -5.98 -31.26 -18.61
C ARG A 45 -4.60 -31.89 -18.42
N TRP A 46 -3.54 -31.15 -18.72
CA TRP A 46 -2.18 -31.68 -18.72
C TRP A 46 -1.50 -31.60 -17.36
N ARG A 47 -1.91 -30.66 -16.49
CA ARG A 47 -1.28 -30.52 -15.17
C ARG A 47 -1.65 -31.69 -14.26
N ALA A 48 -0.72 -32.08 -13.41
CA ALA A 48 -0.96 -33.02 -12.32
C ALA A 48 -1.93 -32.45 -11.27
N ALA A 49 -2.56 -33.35 -10.49
CA ALA A 49 -3.56 -32.96 -9.50
C ALA A 49 -2.98 -32.19 -8.30
N ASP A 50 -1.71 -32.44 -7.99
CA ASP A 50 -0.91 -31.84 -6.93
C ASP A 50 -0.16 -30.57 -7.36
N MET A 51 -0.20 -30.20 -8.65
CA MET A 51 0.44 -28.99 -9.14
C MET A 51 -0.27 -27.73 -8.61
N THR A 52 0.49 -26.86 -7.95
CA THR A 52 0.00 -25.56 -7.45
C THR A 52 -0.25 -24.58 -8.60
N LEU A 53 -1.05 -23.53 -8.35
CA LEU A 53 -1.24 -22.45 -9.32
C LEU A 53 0.08 -21.72 -9.59
N ALA A 54 0.93 -21.54 -8.59
CA ALA A 54 2.25 -20.94 -8.75
C ALA A 54 3.11 -21.73 -9.76
N ASP A 55 3.18 -23.06 -9.62
CA ASP A 55 3.96 -23.90 -10.52
C ASP A 55 3.35 -23.99 -11.91
N PHE A 56 2.02 -24.04 -12.00
CA PHE A 56 1.34 -23.96 -13.29
C PHE A 56 1.68 -22.68 -14.04
N LEU A 57 1.65 -21.52 -13.37
CA LEU A 57 2.02 -20.24 -13.99
C LEU A 57 3.49 -20.23 -14.45
N ARG A 58 4.39 -20.90 -13.71
CA ARG A 58 5.81 -21.05 -14.09
C ARG A 58 6.05 -22.04 -15.24
N LYS A 59 5.07 -22.87 -15.57
CA LYS A 59 5.15 -23.87 -16.65
C LYS A 59 4.30 -23.52 -17.87
N THR A 60 3.55 -22.41 -17.84
CA THR A 60 2.54 -22.08 -18.87
C THR A 60 2.84 -20.84 -19.69
N ASN A 61 2.35 -20.84 -20.93
CA ASN A 61 2.22 -19.66 -21.76
C ASN A 61 0.91 -18.90 -21.45
N LEU A 62 0.70 -17.73 -22.06
CA LEU A 62 -0.49 -16.88 -21.83
C LEU A 62 -1.83 -17.54 -22.23
N ARG A 63 -1.79 -18.56 -23.10
CA ARG A 63 -2.98 -19.31 -23.57
C ARG A 63 -3.30 -20.53 -22.69
N GLY A 64 -2.53 -20.78 -21.62
CA GLY A 64 -2.74 -21.90 -20.69
C GLY A 64 -2.12 -23.24 -21.13
N GLY A 65 -1.41 -23.25 -22.26
CA GLY A 65 -0.62 -24.42 -22.69
C GLY A 65 0.78 -24.44 -22.08
N VAL A 66 1.49 -25.55 -22.24
CA VAL A 66 2.89 -25.70 -21.83
C VAL A 66 3.77 -24.63 -22.48
N HIS A 67 4.67 -24.03 -21.70
CA HIS A 67 5.56 -22.98 -22.16
C HIS A 67 6.62 -23.51 -23.16
N ARG A 68 6.98 -22.70 -24.17
CA ARG A 68 7.85 -23.12 -25.29
C ARG A 68 9.25 -23.57 -24.87
N SER A 69 9.76 -23.09 -23.74
CA SER A 69 11.07 -23.52 -23.23
C SER A 69 11.04 -24.99 -22.78
N PHE A 70 9.97 -25.42 -22.11
CA PHE A 70 9.76 -26.81 -21.72
C PHE A 70 9.59 -27.72 -22.95
N VAL A 71 8.83 -27.28 -23.95
CA VAL A 71 8.71 -28.01 -25.23
C VAL A 71 10.07 -28.23 -25.89
N ARG A 72 10.91 -27.19 -25.94
CA ARG A 72 12.27 -27.28 -26.52
C ARG A 72 13.17 -28.23 -25.73
N ARG A 73 13.09 -28.19 -24.39
CA ARG A 73 13.91 -29.05 -23.52
C ARG A 73 13.49 -30.52 -23.63
N HIS A 74 12.19 -30.81 -23.69
CA HIS A 74 11.69 -32.17 -23.94
C HIS A 74 12.14 -32.72 -25.30
N GLN A 75 12.04 -31.91 -26.37
CA GLN A 75 12.53 -32.28 -27.70
C GLN A 75 14.04 -32.53 -27.76
N GLN A 76 14.84 -31.82 -26.96
CA GLN A 76 16.27 -32.06 -26.85
C GLN A 76 16.59 -33.35 -26.11
N LEU A 77 15.82 -33.69 -25.08
CA LEU A 77 15.97 -34.95 -24.34
C LEU A 77 15.63 -36.16 -25.21
N ILE A 78 14.51 -36.11 -25.94
CA ILE A 78 14.10 -37.13 -26.94
C ILE A 78 15.21 -37.40 -27.97
N ARG A 79 15.98 -36.37 -28.36
CA ARG A 79 17.07 -36.52 -29.34
C ARG A 79 18.34 -37.17 -28.76
N ASN A 80 18.51 -37.11 -27.44
CA ASN A 80 19.75 -37.49 -26.75
C ASN A 80 19.63 -38.80 -25.96
N ASP A 81 18.40 -39.27 -25.69
CA ASP A 81 18.13 -40.39 -24.78
C ASP A 81 16.97 -41.27 -25.29
N GLU A 82 17.16 -42.58 -25.36
CA GLU A 82 16.15 -43.54 -25.86
C GLU A 82 15.01 -43.78 -24.85
N ASP A 83 15.25 -43.65 -23.53
CA ASP A 83 14.24 -43.91 -22.49
C ASP A 83 13.18 -42.80 -22.36
N VAL A 84 13.48 -41.57 -22.83
CA VAL A 84 12.55 -40.41 -22.80
C VAL A 84 11.58 -40.43 -23.99
N MET A 85 11.78 -41.31 -24.97
CA MET A 85 10.93 -41.45 -26.16
C MET A 85 9.49 -41.89 -25.86
N GLU A 86 9.26 -42.56 -24.72
CA GLU A 86 7.94 -43.08 -24.33
C GLU A 86 7.13 -42.13 -23.43
N GLU A 87 7.75 -41.10 -22.84
CA GLU A 87 7.09 -40.15 -21.94
C GLU A 87 6.43 -38.99 -22.73
N THR A 88 5.14 -38.74 -22.48
CA THR A 88 4.46 -37.60 -23.11
C THR A 88 5.05 -36.27 -22.61
N LEU A 89 4.92 -35.20 -23.41
CA LEU A 89 5.37 -33.87 -22.99
C LEU A 89 4.69 -33.46 -21.68
N GLU A 90 3.41 -33.76 -21.54
CA GLU A 90 2.61 -33.45 -20.36
C GLU A 90 3.13 -34.16 -19.11
N ASP A 91 3.39 -35.46 -19.18
CA ASP A 91 3.92 -36.24 -18.06
C ASP A 91 5.31 -35.75 -17.63
N TRP A 92 6.18 -35.53 -18.62
CA TRP A 92 7.52 -35.01 -18.37
C TRP A 92 7.46 -33.63 -17.72
N VAL A 93 6.65 -32.69 -18.24
CA VAL A 93 6.55 -31.32 -17.71
C VAL A 93 6.07 -31.29 -16.28
N ASN A 94 5.19 -32.21 -15.85
CA ASN A 94 4.73 -32.27 -14.47
C ASN A 94 5.89 -32.49 -13.50
N ASN A 95 6.85 -33.34 -13.87
CA ASN A 95 8.03 -33.68 -13.05
C ASN A 95 9.25 -32.81 -13.34
N ALA A 96 9.25 -32.06 -14.44
CA ALA A 96 10.44 -31.35 -14.88
C ALA A 96 10.83 -30.21 -13.91
N PRO A 97 12.13 -30.03 -13.63
CA PRO A 97 12.61 -28.99 -12.73
C PRO A 97 12.40 -27.60 -13.33
N LEU A 98 12.10 -26.63 -12.46
CA LEU A 98 11.98 -25.22 -12.80
C LEU A 98 13.39 -24.62 -12.90
N GLN A 99 13.81 -24.21 -14.10
CA GLN A 99 15.12 -23.59 -14.33
C GLN A 99 15.00 -22.07 -14.56
N CYS A 100 14.04 -21.45 -13.85
CA CYS A 100 13.64 -20.06 -14.09
C CYS A 100 13.25 -19.80 -15.55
N ASP A 101 12.64 -20.78 -16.22
CA ASP A 101 12.08 -20.62 -17.58
C ASP A 101 11.06 -19.48 -17.68
N VAL A 102 10.22 -19.38 -16.66
CA VAL A 102 9.18 -18.36 -16.49
C VAL A 102 9.28 -17.83 -15.07
N ALA A 103 9.42 -16.52 -14.92
CA ALA A 103 9.45 -15.87 -13.62
C ALA A 103 8.07 -15.26 -13.33
N VAL A 104 7.38 -15.76 -12.30
CA VAL A 104 6.05 -15.24 -11.93
C VAL A 104 6.22 -14.15 -10.88
N ALA A 105 5.95 -12.90 -11.28
CA ALA A 105 5.82 -11.76 -10.38
C ALA A 105 4.39 -11.72 -9.82
N ALA A 106 4.17 -12.53 -8.77
CA ALA A 106 2.89 -12.57 -8.08
C ALA A 106 2.70 -11.32 -7.20
N ILE A 107 1.60 -10.61 -7.42
CA ILE A 107 1.24 -9.37 -6.74
C ILE A 107 0.16 -9.70 -5.71
N TYR A 108 0.51 -9.56 -4.43
CA TYR A 108 -0.35 -9.81 -3.29
C TYR A 108 -0.74 -8.50 -2.58
N LEU A 109 -1.78 -8.58 -1.74
CA LEU A 109 -2.10 -7.56 -0.74
C LEU A 109 -1.05 -7.55 0.39
N SER A 110 -1.15 -6.56 1.29
CA SER A 110 -0.31 -6.52 2.48
C SER A 110 -0.56 -7.73 3.40
N ARG A 111 0.50 -8.23 4.04
CA ARG A 111 0.41 -9.31 5.07
C ARG A 111 -0.40 -8.92 6.30
N TYR A 112 -0.65 -7.62 6.50
CA TYR A 112 -1.55 -7.11 7.53
C TYR A 112 -3.04 -7.19 7.13
N ASN A 113 -3.33 -7.46 5.86
CA ASN A 113 -4.68 -7.72 5.38
C ASN A 113 -4.91 -9.24 5.32
N ASP A 114 -5.97 -9.71 5.97
CA ASP A 114 -6.30 -11.14 6.03
C ASP A 114 -6.44 -11.78 4.63
N ARG A 115 -6.98 -11.05 3.65
CA ARG A 115 -7.15 -11.52 2.26
C ARG A 115 -5.82 -11.92 1.60
N TYR A 116 -4.68 -11.42 2.07
CA TYR A 116 -3.36 -11.90 1.65
C TYR A 116 -3.22 -13.42 1.82
N TYR A 117 -3.70 -13.97 2.93
CA TYR A 117 -3.59 -15.40 3.21
C TYR A 117 -4.45 -16.23 2.25
N GLY A 118 -5.57 -15.69 1.80
CA GLY A 118 -6.41 -16.30 0.77
C GLY A 118 -5.70 -16.33 -0.58
N GLN A 119 -5.07 -15.22 -0.96
CA GLN A 119 -4.22 -15.16 -2.15
C GLN A 119 -3.04 -16.14 -2.06
N TRP A 120 -2.43 -16.27 -0.88
CA TRP A 120 -1.34 -17.21 -0.66
C TRP A 120 -1.81 -18.66 -0.80
N VAL A 121 -2.97 -19.02 -0.21
CA VAL A 121 -3.58 -20.35 -0.36
C VAL A 121 -3.83 -20.67 -1.83
N LEU A 122 -4.42 -19.73 -2.57
CA LEU A 122 -4.70 -19.90 -3.98
C LEU A 122 -3.44 -20.19 -4.80
N MET A 123 -2.30 -19.62 -4.42
CA MET A 123 -1.04 -19.80 -5.14
C MET A 123 -0.31 -21.09 -4.77
N ASN A 124 -0.42 -21.53 -3.50
CA ASN A 124 0.48 -22.54 -2.91
C ASN A 124 -0.20 -23.85 -2.51
N VAL A 125 -1.54 -23.92 -2.56
CA VAL A 125 -2.31 -25.14 -2.32
C VAL A 125 -2.87 -25.61 -3.66
N PRO A 126 -2.71 -26.89 -4.03
CA PRO A 126 -3.29 -27.42 -5.26
C PRO A 126 -4.81 -27.62 -5.13
N PHE A 127 -5.55 -27.29 -6.19
CA PHE A 127 -7.00 -27.48 -6.26
C PHE A 127 -7.48 -27.71 -7.70
N ARG A 128 -8.64 -28.36 -7.87
CA ARG A 128 -9.33 -28.55 -9.16
C ARG A 128 -10.62 -27.75 -9.25
N SER A 129 -11.21 -27.41 -8.11
CA SER A 129 -12.31 -26.47 -7.95
C SER A 129 -12.00 -25.50 -6.80
N MET A 130 -12.54 -24.28 -6.87
CA MET A 130 -12.47 -23.32 -5.76
C MET A 130 -13.17 -23.85 -4.50
N ASP A 131 -14.08 -24.81 -4.64
CA ASP A 131 -14.75 -25.46 -3.52
C ASP A 131 -13.82 -26.43 -2.76
N ASP A 132 -12.77 -26.96 -3.39
CA ASP A 132 -11.81 -27.88 -2.75
C ASP A 132 -11.07 -27.21 -1.58
N LEU A 133 -10.97 -25.88 -1.64
CA LEU A 133 -10.34 -25.05 -0.63
C LEU A 133 -11.26 -24.75 0.55
N ARG A 134 -12.59 -24.91 0.43
CA ARG A 134 -13.53 -24.56 1.50
C ARG A 134 -13.39 -25.52 2.70
N ARG A 135 -13.50 -24.97 3.91
CA ARG A 135 -13.42 -25.70 5.18
C ARG A 135 -14.57 -25.28 6.09
N LYS A 136 -15.34 -26.23 6.60
CA LYS A 136 -16.53 -25.96 7.44
C LYS A 136 -16.14 -25.37 8.78
N GLU A 137 -14.93 -25.65 9.24
CA GLU A 137 -14.35 -25.15 10.48
C GLU A 137 -14.24 -23.61 10.48
N LEU A 138 -14.13 -22.99 9.29
CA LEU A 138 -14.05 -21.54 9.14
C LEU A 138 -15.34 -20.82 9.51
N ASP A 139 -16.48 -21.52 9.55
CA ASP A 139 -17.75 -20.95 10.02
C ASP A 139 -17.68 -20.49 11.48
N ARG A 140 -16.68 -20.95 12.24
CA ARG A 140 -16.44 -20.55 13.64
C ARG A 140 -15.49 -19.37 13.79
N VAL A 141 -14.87 -18.90 12.71
CA VAL A 141 -13.84 -17.87 12.75
C VAL A 141 -14.43 -16.50 12.34
N PRO A 142 -14.06 -15.41 13.02
CA PRO A 142 -14.45 -14.05 12.63
C PRO A 142 -13.98 -13.68 11.21
N PRO A 143 -14.71 -12.81 10.48
CA PRO A 143 -14.39 -12.46 9.09
C PRO A 143 -12.97 -11.90 8.86
N HIS A 144 -12.41 -11.22 9.86
CA HIS A 144 -11.09 -10.58 9.76
C HIS A 144 -9.91 -11.54 10.00
N LEU A 145 -10.16 -12.80 10.36
CA LEU A 145 -9.16 -13.87 10.52
C LEU A 145 -9.44 -15.07 9.60
N TYR A 146 -10.44 -14.94 8.72
CA TYR A 146 -11.00 -16.04 7.96
C TYR A 146 -9.96 -16.69 7.04
N TYR A 147 -9.24 -15.89 6.26
CA TYR A 147 -8.26 -16.39 5.29
C TYR A 147 -6.97 -16.84 5.97
N GLN A 148 -6.57 -16.20 7.07
CA GLN A 148 -5.44 -16.68 7.87
C GLN A 148 -5.74 -18.05 8.49
N ALA A 149 -6.96 -18.26 8.98
CA ALA A 149 -7.41 -19.56 9.46
C ALA A 149 -7.47 -20.61 8.33
N LEU A 150 -7.95 -20.22 7.15
CA LEU A 150 -7.93 -21.06 5.96
C LEU A 150 -6.51 -21.52 5.62
N ALA A 151 -5.54 -20.61 5.60
CA ALA A 151 -4.15 -20.94 5.36
C ALA A 151 -3.65 -21.94 6.39
N LEU A 152 -3.89 -21.70 7.69
CA LEU A 152 -3.46 -22.59 8.77
C LEU A 152 -4.04 -24.01 8.67
N LEU A 153 -5.28 -24.17 8.21
CA LEU A 153 -5.93 -25.47 8.04
C LEU A 153 -5.40 -26.26 6.84
N LEU A 154 -5.03 -25.56 5.76
CA LEU A 154 -4.64 -26.20 4.50
C LEU A 154 -3.14 -26.50 4.43
N ARG A 155 -2.31 -25.53 4.83
CA ARG A 155 -0.86 -25.68 4.81
C ARG A 155 -0.20 -24.65 5.72
N PRO A 156 0.67 -25.05 6.65
CA PRO A 156 1.43 -24.08 7.44
C PRO A 156 2.24 -23.17 6.52
N LEU A 157 2.16 -21.85 6.77
CA LEU A 157 2.93 -20.84 6.04
C LEU A 157 4.42 -21.12 6.24
N GLU A 158 5.11 -21.58 5.19
CA GLU A 158 6.57 -21.59 5.15
C GLU A 158 7.04 -20.14 5.05
N LEU A 159 7.86 -19.72 6.01
CA LEU A 159 8.34 -18.35 6.09
C LEU A 159 9.36 -18.09 4.99
N GLU A 160 8.93 -17.42 3.92
CA GLU A 160 9.84 -16.83 2.94
C GLU A 160 10.68 -15.74 3.64
N ALA A 161 12.00 -15.89 3.59
CA ALA A 161 12.93 -15.01 4.28
C ALA A 161 12.89 -13.57 3.72
N PHE A 162 12.46 -12.60 4.53
CA PHE A 162 12.52 -11.17 4.18
C PHE A 162 12.82 -10.26 5.37
N ARG A 163 14.09 -9.85 5.59
CA ARG A 163 14.57 -8.76 6.48
C ARG A 163 14.09 -8.79 7.97
N GLU A 164 15.05 -8.93 8.89
CA GLU A 164 14.85 -9.29 10.33
C GLU A 164 13.80 -8.50 11.14
N HIS A 165 13.65 -7.18 10.98
CA HIS A 165 12.76 -6.39 11.85
C HIS A 165 11.28 -6.40 11.44
N HIS A 166 10.99 -6.37 10.14
CA HIS A 166 9.61 -6.47 9.63
C HIS A 166 9.05 -7.88 9.84
N ILE A 167 9.93 -8.89 9.75
CA ILE A 167 9.63 -10.28 10.14
C ILE A 167 9.16 -10.32 11.59
N ARG A 168 9.86 -9.69 12.55
CA ARG A 168 9.49 -9.80 13.97
C ARG A 168 8.07 -9.30 14.25
N ASN A 169 7.67 -8.17 13.68
CA ASN A 169 6.31 -7.63 13.89
C ASN A 169 5.23 -8.49 13.22
N ILE A 170 5.47 -8.92 11.99
CA ILE A 170 4.53 -9.80 11.28
C ILE A 170 4.45 -11.17 11.95
N LEU A 171 5.58 -11.73 12.38
CA LEU A 171 5.63 -12.98 13.13
C LEU A 171 4.89 -12.84 14.46
N ALA A 172 5.11 -11.77 15.22
CA ALA A 172 4.41 -11.53 16.48
C ALA A 172 2.89 -11.46 16.26
N MET A 173 2.45 -10.73 15.24
CA MET A 173 1.04 -10.69 14.83
C MET A 173 0.52 -12.07 14.40
N LEU A 174 1.26 -12.79 13.54
CA LEU A 174 0.90 -14.13 13.07
C LEU A 174 0.77 -15.12 14.24
N PHE A 175 1.70 -15.10 15.19
CA PHE A 175 1.68 -15.95 16.38
C PHE A 175 0.52 -15.60 17.31
N ALA A 176 0.25 -14.31 17.54
CA ALA A 176 -0.90 -13.86 18.32
C ALA A 176 -2.22 -14.33 17.68
N ASN A 177 -2.38 -14.11 16.37
CA ASN A 177 -3.55 -14.53 15.61
C ASN A 177 -3.70 -16.05 15.57
N GLN A 178 -2.61 -16.82 15.45
CA GLN A 178 -2.65 -18.28 15.52
C GLN A 178 -3.24 -18.78 16.84
N GLY A 179 -2.88 -18.14 17.96
CA GLY A 179 -3.46 -18.44 19.27
C GLY A 179 -4.97 -18.22 19.30
N LEU A 180 -5.42 -17.05 18.81
CA LEU A 180 -6.84 -16.69 18.72
C LEU A 180 -7.62 -17.63 17.78
N ILE A 181 -7.10 -17.87 16.58
CA ILE A 181 -7.72 -18.76 15.58
C ILE A 181 -7.91 -20.15 16.16
N ARG A 182 -6.92 -20.71 16.86
CA ARG A 182 -7.05 -22.03 17.50
C ARG A 182 -8.20 -22.08 18.50
N LYS A 183 -8.41 -21.01 19.28
CA LYS A 183 -9.50 -20.90 20.24
C LYS A 183 -10.88 -20.79 19.58
N TYR A 184 -11.00 -20.07 18.46
CA TYR A 184 -12.22 -20.04 17.66
C TYR A 184 -12.52 -21.42 17.04
N LEU A 185 -11.50 -22.06 16.47
CA LEU A 185 -11.66 -23.39 15.86
C LEU A 185 -12.05 -24.46 16.89
N SER A 186 -11.48 -24.41 18.09
CA SER A 186 -11.82 -25.32 19.20
C SER A 186 -13.19 -25.04 19.83
N GLY A 187 -13.76 -23.84 19.59
CA GLY A 187 -15.00 -23.38 20.21
C GLY A 187 -14.84 -22.82 21.63
N GLU A 188 -13.60 -22.55 22.08
CA GLU A 188 -13.33 -21.85 23.34
C GLU A 188 -13.77 -20.37 23.27
N LEU A 189 -13.70 -19.78 22.07
CA LEU A 189 -14.22 -18.45 21.79
C LEU A 189 -15.38 -18.54 20.79
N ASP A 190 -16.46 -17.80 21.04
CA ASP A 190 -17.53 -17.59 20.06
C ASP A 190 -17.19 -16.37 19.20
N LYS A 191 -17.21 -16.53 17.88
CA LYS A 191 -17.05 -15.41 16.94
C LYS A 191 -18.12 -14.33 17.11
N ASN A 192 -19.28 -14.66 17.69
CA ASN A 192 -20.34 -13.70 17.98
C ASN A 192 -19.99 -12.79 19.17
N ASP A 193 -18.99 -13.15 19.98
CA ASP A 193 -18.43 -12.27 21.01
C ASP A 193 -17.36 -11.34 20.42
N ASP A 194 -16.80 -11.71 19.26
CA ASP A 194 -15.90 -10.88 18.44
C ASP A 194 -16.68 -9.94 17.51
N VAL A 195 -17.76 -9.36 18.05
CA VAL A 195 -18.39 -8.19 17.46
C VAL A 195 -17.46 -7.03 17.80
N VAL A 196 -16.49 -6.80 16.92
CA VAL A 196 -15.96 -5.45 16.73
C VAL A 196 -17.19 -4.60 16.57
N ALA A 197 -17.44 -3.70 17.54
CA ALA A 197 -18.50 -2.72 17.44
C ALA A 197 -18.45 -2.17 16.02
N GLY A 198 -19.49 -2.48 15.24
CA GLY A 198 -19.64 -1.92 13.91
C GLY A 198 -19.41 -0.41 14.04
N PRO A 199 -18.84 0.23 13.01
CA PRO A 199 -18.49 1.64 13.06
C PRO A 199 -19.63 2.38 13.74
N ALA A 200 -19.37 3.02 14.88
CA ALA A 200 -20.38 3.84 15.53
C ALA A 200 -21.01 4.70 14.43
N ASP A 201 -22.32 4.51 14.23
CA ASP A 201 -23.10 5.00 13.09
C ASP A 201 -22.89 6.50 12.86
N GLY A 202 -21.84 6.83 12.11
CA GLY A 202 -21.41 8.20 11.85
C GLY A 202 -20.83 8.41 10.45
N ALA A 203 -20.64 7.35 9.66
CA ALA A 203 -20.26 7.46 8.26
C ALA A 203 -20.79 6.25 7.47
N GLY A 204 -22.07 6.33 7.09
CA GLY A 204 -22.71 5.31 6.25
C GLY A 204 -22.06 5.13 4.87
N PRO A 205 -22.44 4.06 4.15
CA PRO A 205 -22.02 3.82 2.77
C PRO A 205 -22.61 4.89 1.84
N ASP A 206 -21.86 5.24 0.79
CA ASP A 206 -22.37 5.86 -0.43
C ASP A 206 -23.29 7.08 -0.31
N THR A 207 -22.72 8.20 0.10
CA THR A 207 -23.05 9.45 -0.59
C THR A 207 -21.94 9.70 -1.61
N ALA A 208 -22.30 9.68 -2.90
CA ALA A 208 -21.45 10.20 -3.97
C ALA A 208 -21.09 11.64 -3.58
N VAL A 209 -19.88 11.83 -3.05
CA VAL A 209 -19.46 13.14 -2.57
C VAL A 209 -19.36 14.02 -3.81
N GLN A 210 -20.27 14.99 -3.92
CA GLN A 210 -20.32 15.87 -5.07
C GLN A 210 -19.12 16.81 -5.01
N LEU A 211 -18.09 16.48 -5.78
CA LEU A 211 -16.90 17.31 -5.92
C LEU A 211 -17.28 18.62 -6.63
N SER A 212 -16.74 19.74 -6.15
CA SER A 212 -16.81 21.02 -6.89
C SER A 212 -16.12 20.91 -8.25
N GLY A 213 -16.45 21.78 -9.21
CA GLY A 213 -15.82 21.75 -10.54
C GLY A 213 -14.29 21.88 -10.51
N HIS A 214 -13.73 22.57 -9.52
CA HIS A 214 -12.28 22.64 -9.32
C HIS A 214 -11.70 21.31 -8.82
N GLN A 215 -12.34 20.68 -7.85
CA GLN A 215 -11.94 19.36 -7.36
C GLN A 215 -12.08 18.27 -8.44
N GLN A 216 -13.11 18.35 -9.28
CA GLN A 216 -13.30 17.44 -10.42
C GLN A 216 -12.17 17.56 -11.44
N ARG A 217 -11.73 18.78 -11.78
CA ARG A 217 -10.60 19.00 -12.68
C ARG A 217 -9.29 18.43 -12.12
N ILE A 218 -9.03 18.63 -10.83
CA ILE A 218 -7.88 18.04 -10.15
C ILE A 218 -7.96 16.51 -10.18
N ALA A 219 -9.11 15.92 -9.84
CA ALA A 219 -9.29 14.48 -9.87
C ALA A 219 -9.07 13.89 -11.27
N ALA A 220 -9.60 14.55 -12.31
CA ALA A 220 -9.40 14.14 -13.71
C ALA A 220 -7.93 14.20 -14.13
N GLU A 221 -7.19 15.25 -13.75
CA GLU A 221 -5.75 15.37 -14.02
C GLU A 221 -4.95 14.24 -13.35
N LEU A 222 -5.28 13.90 -12.10
CA LEU A 222 -4.63 12.81 -11.36
C LEU A 222 -4.93 11.44 -11.98
N LEU A 223 -6.15 11.22 -12.48
CA LEU A 223 -6.54 9.99 -13.16
C LEU A 223 -5.87 9.84 -14.53
N ASP A 224 -5.77 10.92 -15.30
CA ASP A 224 -5.02 10.95 -16.56
C ASP A 224 -3.54 10.60 -16.32
N ALA A 225 -2.93 11.19 -15.28
CA ALA A 225 -1.58 10.82 -14.87
C ALA A 225 -1.45 9.33 -14.50
N PHE A 226 -2.44 8.77 -13.80
CA PHE A 226 -2.50 7.33 -13.50
C PHE A 226 -2.56 6.49 -14.78
N HIS A 227 -3.51 6.76 -15.69
CA HIS A 227 -3.67 6.01 -16.92
C HIS A 227 -2.42 6.04 -17.81
N GLN A 228 -1.77 7.20 -17.93
CA GLN A 228 -0.49 7.33 -18.63
C GLN A 228 0.61 6.46 -17.99
N GLY A 229 0.67 6.41 -16.66
CA GLY A 229 1.64 5.57 -15.94
C GLY A 229 1.40 4.08 -16.19
N THR A 230 0.14 3.64 -16.12
CA THR A 230 -0.25 2.26 -16.43
C THR A 230 0.05 1.88 -17.88
N GLN A 231 -0.19 2.78 -18.83
CA GLN A 231 0.12 2.56 -20.25
C GLN A 231 1.63 2.42 -20.49
N LEU A 232 2.46 3.30 -19.90
CA LEU A 232 3.92 3.21 -20.00
C LEU A 232 4.45 1.92 -19.41
N ARG A 233 3.92 1.51 -18.25
CA ARG A 233 4.24 0.22 -17.62
C ARG A 233 3.91 -0.94 -18.55
N GLN A 234 2.72 -0.93 -19.15
CA GLN A 234 2.29 -1.98 -20.08
C GLN A 234 3.15 -2.01 -21.34
N GLN A 235 3.51 -0.86 -21.90
CA GLN A 235 4.42 -0.75 -23.05
C GLN A 235 5.81 -1.32 -22.73
N GLY A 236 6.37 -0.99 -21.56
CA GLY A 236 7.65 -1.54 -21.10
C GLY A 236 7.59 -3.07 -20.91
N GLU A 237 6.50 -3.57 -20.34
CA GLU A 237 6.26 -5.01 -20.22
C GLU A 237 6.12 -5.71 -21.57
N ASN A 238 5.40 -5.11 -22.51
CA ASN A 238 5.21 -5.65 -23.86
C ASN A 238 6.52 -5.68 -24.65
N ALA A 239 7.30 -4.59 -24.59
CA ALA A 239 8.63 -4.52 -25.20
C ALA A 239 9.57 -5.58 -24.61
N TRP A 240 9.54 -5.78 -23.29
CA TRP A 240 10.31 -6.84 -22.63
C TRP A 240 9.88 -8.25 -23.07
N LYS A 241 8.58 -8.47 -23.30
CA LYS A 241 8.03 -9.74 -23.80
C LYS A 241 8.29 -9.96 -25.30
N GLY A 242 8.77 -8.95 -26.03
CA GLY A 242 8.97 -9.00 -27.48
C GLY A 242 7.66 -8.85 -28.28
N GLU A 243 6.60 -8.34 -27.65
CA GLU A 243 5.26 -8.15 -28.20
C GLU A 243 5.03 -6.66 -28.49
N GLY A 244 5.87 -6.07 -29.36
CA GLY A 244 5.66 -4.72 -29.91
C GLY A 244 4.57 -4.71 -30.99
N PRO A 245 4.17 -3.54 -31.52
CA PRO A 245 3.21 -3.49 -32.63
C PRO A 245 3.68 -4.36 -33.79
N ASP A 246 2.85 -5.32 -34.21
CA ASP A 246 3.13 -6.28 -35.30
C ASP A 246 3.25 -5.60 -36.70
N ASP A 247 3.09 -4.27 -36.78
CA ASP A 247 2.94 -3.51 -38.03
C ASP A 247 4.22 -2.78 -38.50
N ALA A 248 5.40 -3.10 -37.96
CA ALA A 248 6.63 -2.62 -38.58
C ALA A 248 6.91 -3.45 -39.84
N ASP A 249 6.58 -2.90 -41.01
CA ASP A 249 6.93 -3.47 -42.32
C ASP A 249 8.44 -3.81 -42.32
N PRO A 250 8.84 -5.06 -42.59
CA PRO A 250 10.25 -5.47 -42.63
C PRO A 250 11.11 -4.62 -43.56
N ALA A 251 10.50 -3.89 -44.50
CA ALA A 251 11.17 -2.95 -45.39
C ALA A 251 11.67 -1.67 -44.68
N ASP A 252 11.01 -1.20 -43.62
CA ASP A 252 11.40 0.02 -42.88
C ASP A 252 12.53 -0.23 -41.86
N ALA A 253 12.83 -1.51 -41.57
CA ALA A 253 13.93 -1.91 -40.69
C ALA A 253 15.32 -1.93 -41.40
N ALA A 254 15.36 -1.62 -42.71
CA ALA A 254 16.54 -1.82 -43.56
C ALA A 254 17.56 -0.66 -43.52
N GLU A 255 17.21 0.52 -43.03
CA GLU A 255 18.10 1.70 -43.15
C GLU A 255 19.03 1.94 -41.96
N ASP A 256 18.77 1.36 -40.78
CA ASP A 256 19.76 1.27 -39.68
C ASP A 256 19.31 0.20 -38.66
N PRO A 257 19.95 -0.99 -38.63
CA PRO A 257 19.62 -2.07 -37.70
C PRO A 257 19.74 -1.70 -36.21
N TRP A 258 20.38 -0.57 -35.89
CA TRP A 258 20.54 -0.06 -34.53
C TRP A 258 19.54 1.06 -34.18
N ALA A 259 18.94 1.75 -35.16
CA ALA A 259 18.02 2.87 -34.91
C ALA A 259 16.58 2.44 -34.58
N ALA A 260 16.11 1.32 -35.15
CA ALA A 260 14.73 0.83 -34.96
C ALA A 260 14.50 0.11 -33.63
N ARG A 261 15.56 -0.27 -32.90
CA ARG A 261 15.45 -0.83 -31.54
C ARG A 261 15.43 0.32 -30.55
N THR A 262 14.26 0.95 -30.37
CA THR A 262 14.05 1.80 -29.19
C THR A 262 14.36 0.93 -27.98
N SER A 263 15.45 1.24 -27.27
CA SER A 263 15.90 0.43 -26.14
C SER A 263 14.73 0.25 -25.16
N PRO A 264 14.42 -0.96 -24.68
CA PRO A 264 13.46 -1.14 -23.59
C PRO A 264 13.91 -0.43 -22.30
N PHE A 265 15.16 0.05 -22.26
CA PHE A 265 15.76 0.88 -21.23
C PHE A 265 15.92 2.35 -21.64
N ALA A 266 15.40 2.77 -22.79
CA ALA A 266 15.31 4.19 -23.11
C ALA A 266 14.40 4.83 -22.07
N PRO A 267 14.84 5.88 -21.34
CA PRO A 267 14.00 6.51 -20.34
C PRO A 267 12.80 7.14 -21.05
N ALA A 268 11.66 6.46 -21.04
CA ALA A 268 10.39 6.97 -21.57
C ALA A 268 9.80 8.13 -20.72
N VAL A 269 10.64 8.88 -20.00
CA VAL A 269 10.25 9.61 -18.79
C VAL A 269 10.73 11.07 -18.79
N ALA A 270 10.90 11.66 -19.97
CA ALA A 270 11.06 13.11 -20.06
C ALA A 270 9.66 13.77 -19.99
N GLY A 271 9.03 13.84 -18.80
CA GLY A 271 7.85 14.72 -18.63
C GLY A 271 6.87 14.46 -17.49
N ARG A 272 6.94 13.33 -16.78
CA ARG A 272 6.01 13.07 -15.66
C ARG A 272 6.41 13.88 -14.42
N SER A 273 5.41 14.45 -13.74
CA SER A 273 5.54 15.18 -12.48
C SER A 273 4.75 14.47 -11.38
N ALA A 274 5.24 14.57 -10.15
CA ALA A 274 4.44 14.34 -8.95
C ALA A 274 3.45 15.50 -8.75
N TYR A 275 2.41 15.28 -7.97
CA TYR A 275 1.37 16.25 -7.68
C TYR A 275 1.37 16.62 -6.20
N ALA A 276 1.12 17.89 -5.87
CA ALA A 276 0.91 18.36 -4.52
C ALA A 276 -0.45 19.05 -4.42
N ILE A 277 -1.39 18.45 -3.68
CA ILE A 277 -2.73 18.98 -3.45
C ILE A 277 -2.76 19.70 -2.11
N LEU A 278 -2.76 21.03 -2.16
CA LEU A 278 -2.56 21.90 -1.01
C LEU A 278 -3.81 22.72 -0.68
N GLY A 279 -3.85 23.28 0.52
CA GLY A 279 -4.91 24.20 0.95
C GLY A 279 -5.32 23.99 2.41
N PRO A 280 -6.14 24.89 2.98
CA PRO A 280 -6.52 24.88 4.39
C PRO A 280 -7.31 23.65 4.83
N ALA A 281 -7.32 23.36 6.13
CA ALA A 281 -8.18 22.35 6.72
C ALA A 281 -9.65 22.52 6.27
N GLY A 282 -10.29 21.41 5.88
CA GLY A 282 -11.68 21.44 5.41
C GLY A 282 -11.89 21.97 3.98
N SER A 283 -10.84 22.17 3.18
CA SER A 283 -10.96 22.51 1.74
C SER A 283 -11.28 21.33 0.82
N GLY A 284 -11.33 20.11 1.37
CA GLY A 284 -11.71 18.90 0.63
C GLY A 284 -10.57 18.22 -0.13
N LYS A 285 -9.29 18.53 0.16
CA LYS A 285 -8.11 17.87 -0.45
C LYS A 285 -8.17 16.34 -0.36
N THR A 286 -8.24 15.83 0.87
CA THR A 286 -8.35 14.40 1.18
C THR A 286 -9.58 13.78 0.54
N THR A 287 -10.70 14.52 0.44
CA THR A 287 -11.93 14.06 -0.23
C THR A 287 -11.73 13.86 -1.73
N THR A 288 -11.10 14.82 -2.41
CA THR A 288 -10.76 14.73 -3.83
C THR A 288 -9.85 13.53 -4.10
N VAL A 289 -8.78 13.37 -3.30
CA VAL A 289 -7.81 12.28 -3.49
C VAL A 289 -8.41 10.92 -3.16
N HIS A 290 -9.25 10.81 -2.13
CA HIS A 290 -9.96 9.56 -1.83
C HIS A 290 -10.90 9.12 -2.96
N GLN A 291 -11.50 10.07 -3.69
CA GLN A 291 -12.31 9.73 -4.86
C GLN A 291 -11.44 9.20 -6.02
N VAL A 292 -10.24 9.75 -6.20
CA VAL A 292 -9.25 9.23 -7.16
C VAL A 292 -8.81 7.82 -6.76
N ILE A 293 -8.48 7.60 -5.49
CA ILE A 293 -8.11 6.28 -4.96
C ILE A 293 -9.18 5.23 -5.31
N ARG A 294 -10.46 5.52 -5.05
CA ARG A 294 -11.57 4.60 -5.36
C ARG A 294 -11.64 4.25 -6.84
N GLN A 295 -11.48 5.24 -7.72
CA GLN A 295 -11.49 5.00 -9.17
C GLN A 295 -10.29 4.19 -9.64
N VAL A 296 -9.09 4.44 -9.09
CA VAL A 296 -7.89 3.65 -9.38
C VAL A 296 -8.06 2.20 -8.92
N VAL A 297 -8.63 1.98 -7.73
CA VAL A 297 -8.94 0.62 -7.25
C VAL A 297 -9.94 -0.07 -8.16
N ALA A 298 -10.98 0.63 -8.62
CA ALA A 298 -11.96 0.09 -9.56
C ALA A 298 -11.32 -0.28 -10.91
N ALA A 299 -10.30 0.47 -11.33
CA ALA A 299 -9.46 0.16 -12.49
C ALA A 299 -8.37 -0.89 -12.20
N ASN A 300 -8.46 -1.60 -11.06
CA ASN A 300 -7.53 -2.64 -10.65
C ASN A 300 -6.07 -2.16 -10.50
N GLY A 301 -5.86 -0.87 -10.21
CA GLY A 301 -4.56 -0.32 -9.85
C GLY A 301 -4.16 -0.65 -8.40
N ARG A 302 -2.86 -0.74 -8.13
CA ARG A 302 -2.32 -0.93 -6.77
C ARG A 302 -2.00 0.42 -6.14
N VAL A 303 -2.59 0.68 -4.98
CA VAL A 303 -2.46 1.96 -4.26
C VAL A 303 -1.67 1.78 -2.97
N LEU A 304 -0.66 2.61 -2.77
CA LEU A 304 0.01 2.82 -1.48
C LEU A 304 -0.50 4.13 -0.88
N LEU A 305 -1.14 4.06 0.29
CA LEU A 305 -1.59 5.24 1.02
C LEU A 305 -0.76 5.40 2.29
N THR A 306 -0.16 6.56 2.49
CA THR A 306 0.76 6.81 3.60
C THR A 306 0.35 8.00 4.44
N ALA A 307 0.66 7.93 5.73
CA ALA A 307 0.44 9.00 6.68
C ALA A 307 1.66 9.20 7.59
N PRO A 308 1.92 10.41 8.11
CA PRO A 308 3.09 10.67 8.95
C PRO A 308 3.01 9.97 10.31
N THR A 309 1.80 9.74 10.84
CA THR A 309 1.59 9.18 12.18
C THR A 309 0.84 7.86 12.15
N GLY A 310 1.15 6.97 13.10
CA GLY A 310 0.50 5.68 13.24
C GLY A 310 -1.01 5.77 13.48
N ARG A 311 -1.46 6.81 14.20
CA ARG A 311 -2.89 7.05 14.45
C ARG A 311 -3.64 7.38 13.15
N LEU A 312 -3.11 8.27 12.32
CA LEU A 312 -3.71 8.59 11.04
C LEU A 312 -3.67 7.37 10.10
N ALA A 313 -2.55 6.64 10.07
CA ALA A 313 -2.45 5.39 9.30
C ALA A 313 -3.50 4.34 9.73
N ALA A 314 -3.79 4.23 11.03
CA ALA A 314 -4.83 3.33 11.54
C ALA A 314 -6.23 3.74 11.07
N THR A 315 -6.59 5.01 11.18
CA THR A 315 -7.87 5.52 10.67
C THR A 315 -8.00 5.34 9.15
N LEU A 316 -6.90 5.49 8.40
CA LEU A 316 -6.90 5.23 6.96
C LEU A 316 -7.04 3.73 6.64
N ARG A 317 -6.46 2.82 7.43
CA ARG A 317 -6.66 1.37 7.31
C ARG A 317 -8.12 0.98 7.55
N GLU A 318 -8.74 1.53 8.58
CA GLU A 318 -10.17 1.29 8.86
C GLU A 318 -11.05 1.73 7.69
N ARG A 319 -10.71 2.88 7.08
CA ARG A 319 -11.47 3.43 5.96
C ARG A 319 -11.23 2.69 4.63
N PHE A 320 -10.02 2.17 4.42
CA PHE A 320 -9.61 1.48 3.21
C PHE A 320 -8.95 0.14 3.55
N PRO A 321 -9.73 -0.86 4.01
CA PRO A 321 -9.18 -2.14 4.45
C PRO A 321 -8.46 -2.89 3.33
N ASP A 322 -8.86 -2.65 2.10
CA ASP A 322 -8.38 -3.35 0.90
C ASP A 322 -7.12 -2.72 0.30
N LEU A 323 -6.60 -1.67 0.91
CA LEU A 323 -5.41 -0.94 0.46
C LEU A 323 -4.19 -1.20 1.34
N GLU A 324 -3.02 -0.99 0.74
CA GLU A 324 -1.78 -0.93 1.51
C GLU A 324 -1.65 0.44 2.16
N VAL A 325 -1.80 0.46 3.49
CA VAL A 325 -1.73 1.67 4.29
C VAL A 325 -0.67 1.55 5.37
N ASP A 326 0.32 2.44 5.35
CA ASP A 326 1.40 2.45 6.33
C ASP A 326 1.83 3.87 6.70
N THR A 327 2.62 4.00 7.76
CA THR A 327 3.30 5.24 8.09
C THR A 327 4.34 5.58 7.04
N VAL A 328 4.63 6.86 6.81
CA VAL A 328 5.69 7.31 5.90
C VAL A 328 7.03 6.65 6.25
N ARG A 329 7.37 6.54 7.54
CA ARG A 329 8.62 5.88 7.97
C ARG A 329 8.67 4.39 7.62
N GLY A 330 7.55 3.68 7.73
CA GLY A 330 7.41 2.28 7.36
C GLY A 330 7.43 2.08 5.85
N ALA A 331 6.53 2.78 5.15
CA ALA A 331 6.32 2.68 3.71
C ALA A 331 7.58 2.98 2.90
N PHE A 332 8.36 4.02 3.26
CA PHE A 332 9.56 4.43 2.52
C PHE A 332 10.87 3.91 3.13
N LEU A 333 10.77 3.02 4.12
CA LEU A 333 11.89 2.38 4.83
C LEU A 333 12.93 3.37 5.35
N VAL A 334 12.50 4.48 5.94
CA VAL A 334 13.36 5.60 6.38
C VAL A 334 14.45 5.15 7.36
N HIS A 335 14.25 4.04 8.07
CA HIS A 335 15.21 3.43 8.98
C HIS A 335 16.40 2.73 8.28
N LYS A 336 16.43 2.70 6.94
CA LYS A 336 17.50 2.07 6.14
C LYS A 336 18.25 3.07 5.29
N PRO A 337 19.48 2.76 4.85
CA PRO A 337 20.13 3.50 3.78
C PRO A 337 19.20 3.64 2.57
N ALA A 338 19.23 4.80 1.91
CA ALA A 338 18.32 5.10 0.79
C ALA A 338 18.46 4.07 -0.36
N GLN A 339 19.69 3.63 -0.62
CA GLN A 339 20.07 2.68 -1.65
C GLN A 339 19.34 1.33 -1.51
N GLU A 340 19.06 0.88 -0.28
CA GLU A 340 18.37 -0.39 -0.02
C GLU A 340 16.84 -0.33 -0.18
N ALA A 341 16.31 0.85 -0.47
CA ALA A 341 14.89 1.14 -0.52
C ALA A 341 14.44 1.78 -1.84
N MET A 342 15.29 1.78 -2.87
CA MET A 342 15.00 2.46 -4.14
C MET A 342 13.83 1.82 -4.91
N GLU A 343 13.66 0.50 -4.81
CA GLU A 343 12.66 -0.26 -5.57
C GLU A 343 11.28 -0.32 -4.91
N VAL A 344 11.12 0.28 -3.73
CA VAL A 344 9.91 0.12 -2.89
C VAL A 344 8.64 0.59 -3.62
N LEU A 345 8.76 1.53 -4.56
CA LEU A 345 7.62 2.10 -5.27
C LEU A 345 7.24 1.36 -6.57
N TRP A 346 8.10 0.48 -7.08
CA TRP A 346 7.84 -0.29 -8.31
C TRP A 346 6.51 -1.03 -8.34
N PRO A 347 6.04 -1.66 -7.24
CA PRO A 347 4.85 -2.47 -7.32
C PRO A 347 3.54 -1.68 -7.40
N TYR A 348 3.56 -0.37 -7.09
CA TYR A 348 2.36 0.46 -7.01
C TYR A 348 2.09 1.21 -8.32
N ASP A 349 0.86 1.63 -8.55
CA ASP A 349 0.46 2.50 -9.66
C ASP A 349 0.09 3.92 -9.18
N LEU A 350 -0.35 4.03 -7.92
CA LEU A 350 -0.67 5.28 -7.25
C LEU A 350 -0.07 5.27 -5.84
N ILE A 351 0.64 6.33 -5.47
CA ILE A 351 1.17 6.56 -4.12
C ILE A 351 0.60 7.88 -3.61
N VAL A 352 0.00 7.84 -2.43
CA VAL A 352 -0.54 9.03 -1.75
C VAL A 352 0.19 9.23 -0.43
N VAL A 353 0.67 10.44 -0.22
CA VAL A 353 1.33 10.86 1.01
C VAL A 353 0.50 11.96 1.66
N GLU A 354 -0.32 11.57 2.64
CA GLU A 354 -1.12 12.51 3.44
C GLU A 354 -0.21 13.31 4.39
N GLU A 355 -0.67 14.52 4.72
CA GLU A 355 0.00 15.47 5.63
C GLU A 355 1.46 15.76 5.27
N VAL A 356 1.70 16.18 4.02
CA VAL A 356 3.04 16.56 3.52
C VAL A 356 3.73 17.65 4.36
N GLY A 357 2.95 18.51 5.03
CA GLY A 357 3.47 19.55 5.94
C GLY A 357 4.21 18.98 7.17
N GLN A 358 3.97 17.71 7.52
CA GLN A 358 4.69 17.02 8.60
C GLN A 358 5.98 16.32 8.14
N LEU A 359 6.28 16.33 6.84
CA LEU A 359 7.49 15.71 6.31
C LEU A 359 8.70 16.63 6.43
N SER A 360 9.82 16.06 6.80
CA SER A 360 11.10 16.74 6.69
C SER A 360 11.64 16.76 5.27
N ARG A 361 12.56 17.70 5.02
CA ARG A 361 13.30 17.80 3.77
C ARG A 361 13.89 16.46 3.34
N THR A 362 14.57 15.76 4.25
CA THR A 362 15.25 14.48 3.97
C THR A 362 14.27 13.38 3.58
N ILE A 363 13.11 13.31 4.25
CA ILE A 363 12.08 12.30 3.92
C ILE A 363 11.46 12.62 2.57
N PHE A 364 11.15 13.89 2.30
CA PHE A 364 10.62 14.31 1.01
C PHE A 364 11.60 14.01 -0.14
N GLU A 365 12.88 14.37 -0.01
CA GLU A 365 13.92 14.10 -1.01
C GLU A 365 14.06 12.59 -1.27
N ARG A 366 14.07 11.77 -0.21
CA ARG A 366 14.10 10.31 -0.33
C ARG A 366 12.90 9.76 -1.12
N ILE A 367 11.68 10.23 -0.86
CA ILE A 367 10.48 9.79 -1.60
C ILE A 367 10.62 10.15 -3.09
N MET A 368 11.11 11.36 -3.38
CA MET A 368 11.33 11.81 -4.76
C MET A 368 12.41 10.98 -5.47
N GLU A 369 13.50 10.62 -4.80
CA GLU A 369 14.55 9.74 -5.32
C GLU A 369 14.02 8.34 -5.62
N GLN A 370 13.26 7.75 -4.69
CA GLN A 370 12.62 6.44 -4.88
C GLN A 370 11.62 6.47 -6.04
N TRP A 371 10.88 7.57 -6.20
CA TRP A 371 9.95 7.76 -7.31
C TRP A 371 10.67 7.90 -8.65
N GLN A 372 11.83 8.56 -8.67
CA GLN A 372 12.69 8.63 -9.85
C GLN A 372 13.28 7.26 -10.21
N ALA A 373 13.69 6.45 -9.24
CA ALA A 373 14.13 5.07 -9.47
C ALA A 373 12.99 4.14 -9.91
N ALA A 374 11.74 4.52 -9.65
CA ALA A 374 10.55 3.89 -10.21
C ALA A 374 10.19 4.41 -11.61
N ASP A 375 11.15 5.00 -12.32
CA ASP A 375 10.98 5.61 -13.64
C ASP A 375 9.82 6.60 -13.70
N ARG A 376 9.44 7.20 -12.55
CA ARG A 376 8.28 8.07 -12.39
C ARG A 376 6.98 7.48 -12.95
N ILE A 377 6.92 6.16 -13.10
CA ILE A 377 5.77 5.41 -13.62
C ILE A 377 4.58 5.56 -12.66
N PRO A 378 4.71 5.22 -11.37
CA PRO A 378 3.58 5.36 -10.47
C PRO A 378 3.24 6.84 -10.27
N THR A 379 1.96 7.14 -10.14
CA THR A 379 1.50 8.50 -9.88
C THR A 379 1.75 8.82 -8.41
N LEU A 380 2.57 9.84 -8.13
CA LEU A 380 2.89 10.28 -6.77
C LEU A 380 2.10 11.54 -6.42
N ILE A 381 1.35 11.48 -5.33
CA ILE A 381 0.50 12.57 -4.84
C ILE A 381 0.87 12.89 -3.39
N PHE A 382 1.27 14.13 -3.14
CA PHE A 382 1.38 14.72 -1.81
C PHE A 382 0.09 15.49 -1.48
N VAL A 383 -0.42 15.33 -0.27
CA VAL A 383 -1.61 16.01 0.22
C VAL A 383 -1.27 16.71 1.52
N GLY A 384 -1.67 17.95 1.71
CA GLY A 384 -1.51 18.58 3.03
C GLY A 384 -1.66 20.09 3.02
N ASP A 385 -1.15 20.70 4.08
CA ASP A 385 -1.27 22.12 4.37
C ASP A 385 -0.04 22.57 5.16
N PHE A 386 0.77 23.48 4.59
CA PHE A 386 1.98 23.99 5.25
C PHE A 386 1.68 25.06 6.31
N TYR A 387 0.43 25.51 6.43
CA TYR A 387 0.01 26.41 7.50
C TYR A 387 -0.44 25.66 8.77
N GLN A 388 -0.48 24.32 8.73
CA GLN A 388 -0.64 23.50 9.93
C GLN A 388 0.69 23.38 10.69
N LEU A 389 0.63 22.79 11.88
CA LEU A 389 1.83 22.54 12.68
C LEU A 389 2.85 21.72 11.89
N PRO A 390 4.11 22.18 11.79
CA PRO A 390 5.15 21.46 11.08
C PRO A 390 5.50 20.15 11.80
N GLY A 391 6.25 19.30 11.10
CA GLY A 391 6.90 18.15 11.72
C GLY A 391 7.87 18.56 12.83
N VAL A 392 8.36 17.57 13.58
CA VAL A 392 9.32 17.78 14.69
C VAL A 392 10.72 18.13 14.18
N ASP A 393 11.02 17.77 12.94
CA ASP A 393 12.32 18.01 12.31
C ASP A 393 12.51 19.51 12.00
N PRO A 394 13.76 20.03 12.05
CA PRO A 394 14.05 21.46 11.90
C PRO A 394 13.80 22.01 10.49
N CYS A 395 13.75 21.13 9.49
CA CYS A 395 13.47 21.47 8.10
C CYS A 395 12.24 20.70 7.62
N ASN A 396 11.51 21.25 6.67
CA ASN A 396 10.33 20.66 6.06
C ASN A 396 10.50 20.49 4.53
N ALA A 397 9.48 19.93 3.87
CA ALA A 397 9.51 19.69 2.42
C ALA A 397 9.73 20.95 1.57
N LEU A 398 9.31 22.15 2.02
CA LEU A 398 9.53 23.42 1.32
C LEU A 398 11.01 23.80 1.23
N ASP A 399 11.83 23.29 2.14
CA ASP A 399 13.28 23.56 2.17
C ASP A 399 14.04 22.75 1.11
N SER A 400 13.38 21.83 0.41
CA SER A 400 13.98 21.06 -0.68
C SER A 400 13.90 21.82 -2.02
N PRO A 401 15.01 21.91 -2.78
CA PRO A 401 14.99 22.42 -4.15
C PRO A 401 14.04 21.64 -5.08
N LEU A 402 13.87 20.33 -4.83
CA LEU A 402 12.97 19.47 -5.63
C LEU A 402 11.51 19.92 -5.52
N TRP A 403 11.10 20.44 -4.35
CA TRP A 403 9.75 20.96 -4.14
C TRP A 403 9.43 22.11 -5.10
N HIS A 404 10.42 22.95 -5.39
CA HIS A 404 10.28 24.13 -6.25
C HIS A 404 10.50 23.83 -7.74
N SER A 405 10.88 22.60 -8.07
CA SER A 405 11.12 22.18 -9.45
C SER A 405 9.84 21.84 -10.21
N VAL A 406 9.95 21.72 -11.53
CA VAL A 406 8.87 21.25 -12.42
C VAL A 406 8.43 19.80 -12.15
N LEU A 407 9.19 19.06 -11.33
CA LEU A 407 8.86 17.70 -10.93
C LEU A 407 7.66 17.66 -9.98
N VAL A 408 7.27 18.77 -9.35
CA VAL A 408 6.13 18.82 -8.43
C VAL A 408 5.10 19.87 -8.88
N LYS A 409 4.00 19.40 -9.48
CA LYS A 409 2.87 20.23 -9.88
C LYS A 409 1.97 20.51 -8.67
N LYS A 410 1.88 21.77 -8.27
CA LYS A 410 1.06 22.19 -7.13
C LYS A 410 -0.36 22.55 -7.58
N ARG A 411 -1.36 22.11 -6.83
CA ARG A 411 -2.78 22.43 -7.01
C ARG A 411 -3.35 22.87 -5.68
N GLU A 412 -3.83 24.11 -5.62
CA GLU A 412 -4.31 24.70 -4.38
C GLU A 412 -5.85 24.73 -4.34
N LEU A 413 -6.39 24.32 -3.21
CA LEU A 413 -7.81 24.38 -2.88
C LEU A 413 -8.01 25.44 -1.79
N HIS A 414 -8.36 26.66 -2.19
CA HIS A 414 -8.48 27.79 -1.26
C HIS A 414 -9.80 27.80 -0.47
N THR A 415 -10.87 27.21 -1.01
CA THR A 415 -12.20 27.31 -0.41
C THR A 415 -12.34 26.38 0.79
N MET A 416 -12.52 26.93 1.99
CA MET A 416 -12.86 26.15 3.19
C MET A 416 -14.34 25.75 3.19
N LEU A 417 -14.63 24.52 2.77
CA LEU A 417 -16.00 24.00 2.65
C LEU A 417 -16.63 23.68 4.01
N ARG A 418 -15.82 23.26 4.99
CA ARG A 418 -16.31 22.89 6.34
C ARG A 418 -16.62 24.11 7.22
N CYS A 419 -15.90 25.22 7.06
CA CYS A 419 -16.10 26.43 7.87
C CYS A 419 -17.29 27.25 7.32
N LYS A 420 -18.43 27.22 8.01
CA LYS A 420 -19.64 27.99 7.64
C LYS A 420 -19.62 29.45 8.13
N CYS A 421 -18.80 29.77 9.12
CA CYS A 421 -18.74 31.11 9.73
C CYS A 421 -17.82 32.04 8.92
N PRO A 422 -18.33 33.16 8.35
CA PRO A 422 -17.51 34.08 7.56
C PRO A 422 -16.37 34.72 8.37
N LYS A 423 -16.64 35.14 9.61
CA LYS A 423 -15.63 35.76 10.50
C LYS A 423 -14.50 34.81 10.86
N LEU A 424 -14.82 33.54 11.12
CA LEU A 424 -13.81 32.52 11.42
C LEU A 424 -13.01 32.18 10.16
N ARG A 425 -13.67 32.11 9.00
CA ARG A 425 -13.00 31.90 7.71
C ARG A 425 -11.98 33.00 7.42
N GLU A 426 -12.37 34.27 7.58
CA GLU A 426 -11.49 35.43 7.44
C GLU A 426 -10.28 35.36 8.39
N LYS A 427 -10.48 34.94 9.65
CA LYS A 427 -9.37 34.76 10.61
C LYS A 427 -8.44 33.59 10.32
N LEU A 428 -8.93 32.54 9.66
CA LEU A 428 -8.16 31.34 9.32
C LEU A 428 -7.44 31.47 7.97
N GLU A 429 -7.67 32.56 7.23
CA GLU A 429 -6.93 32.82 6.00
C GLU A 429 -5.46 33.12 6.30
N PRO A 430 -4.51 32.67 5.46
CA PRO A 430 -3.07 32.72 5.76
C PRO A 430 -2.47 34.11 5.99
N GLN A 431 -3.20 35.18 5.69
CA GLN A 431 -2.75 36.57 5.76
C GLN A 431 -3.23 37.30 7.02
N SER A 432 -4.00 36.64 7.88
CA SER A 432 -4.68 37.27 9.00
C SER A 432 -3.78 37.24 10.24
N THR A 433 -3.29 38.40 10.67
CA THR A 433 -2.75 38.56 12.02
C THR A 433 -3.87 38.28 13.02
N VAL A 434 -3.80 37.14 13.71
CA VAL A 434 -4.77 36.80 14.74
C VAL A 434 -4.48 37.67 15.96
N PRO A 435 -5.36 38.60 16.36
CA PRO A 435 -5.19 39.30 17.63
C PRO A 435 -5.28 38.30 18.78
N ALA A 436 -4.55 38.57 19.86
CA ALA A 436 -4.58 37.74 21.07
C ALA A 436 -6.03 37.43 21.47
N PRO A 437 -6.34 36.17 21.85
CA PRO A 437 -7.70 35.80 22.20
C PRO A 437 -8.21 36.68 23.34
N THR A 438 -9.31 37.39 23.10
CA THR A 438 -10.08 38.04 24.16
C THR A 438 -10.95 36.96 24.82
N GLY A 439 -10.47 36.43 25.94
CA GLY A 439 -11.12 35.38 26.72
C GLY A 439 -10.45 35.21 28.08
N TYR A 440 -11.04 34.38 28.95
CA TYR A 440 -10.48 34.04 30.24
C TYR A 440 -9.09 33.38 30.07
N VAL A 441 -8.06 33.99 30.65
CA VAL A 441 -6.70 33.47 30.64
C VAL A 441 -6.53 32.67 31.93
N MET A 442 -6.54 31.34 31.83
CA MET A 442 -6.18 30.47 32.96
C MET A 442 -4.71 30.67 33.34
N ALA A 443 -4.39 30.35 34.60
CA ALA A 443 -3.01 30.24 35.06
C ALA A 443 -2.25 29.19 34.24
N GLU A 444 -0.92 29.35 34.16
CA GLU A 444 -0.02 28.47 33.40
C GLU A 444 -0.13 27.00 33.82
N GLU A 445 -0.44 26.75 35.09
CA GLU A 445 -0.91 25.48 35.63
C GLU A 445 -2.30 25.69 36.25
N PRO A 446 -3.40 25.28 35.59
CA PRO A 446 -4.74 25.43 36.13
C PRO A 446 -4.94 24.49 37.32
N SER A 447 -5.54 25.00 38.40
CA SER A 447 -5.91 24.17 39.56
C SER A 447 -7.17 23.33 39.28
N ASP A 448 -7.39 22.30 40.09
CA ASP A 448 -8.61 21.49 40.00
C ASP A 448 -9.88 22.34 40.20
N GLU A 449 -9.80 23.36 41.06
CA GLU A 449 -10.88 24.33 41.31
C GLU A 449 -11.17 25.22 40.08
N ASP A 450 -10.12 25.67 39.37
CA ASP A 450 -10.30 26.47 38.14
C ASP A 450 -11.02 25.68 37.05
N VAL A 451 -10.68 24.39 36.92
CA VAL A 451 -11.32 23.48 35.95
C VAL A 451 -12.77 23.22 36.33
N ALA A 452 -13.04 22.99 37.62
CA ALA A 452 -14.39 22.77 38.12
C ALA A 452 -15.29 24.00 37.89
N MET A 453 -14.81 25.20 38.24
CA MET A 453 -15.54 26.46 38.06
C MET A 453 -15.94 26.68 36.59
N ILE A 454 -15.02 26.43 35.65
CA ILE A 454 -15.32 26.60 34.21
C ILE A 454 -16.33 25.56 33.72
N LEU A 455 -16.25 24.32 34.19
CA LEU A 455 -17.19 23.27 33.82
C LEU A 455 -18.58 23.47 34.46
N GLU A 456 -18.66 24.07 35.65
CA GLU A 456 -19.94 24.48 36.25
C GLU A 456 -20.62 25.58 35.42
N GLU A 457 -19.87 26.62 35.03
CA GLU A 457 -20.41 27.73 34.24
C GLU A 457 -20.72 27.29 32.80
N THR A 458 -19.87 26.43 32.23
CA THR A 458 -19.93 25.98 30.84
C THR A 458 -19.63 24.48 30.72
N PRO A 459 -20.64 23.61 30.93
CA PRO A 459 -20.43 22.15 30.97
C PRO A 459 -19.90 21.50 29.68
N GLN A 460 -19.99 22.21 28.55
CA GLN A 460 -19.55 21.74 27.23
C GLN A 460 -18.18 22.30 26.82
N THR A 461 -17.45 22.91 27.75
CA THR A 461 -16.16 23.54 27.47
C THR A 461 -15.09 22.50 27.15
N LEU A 462 -14.40 22.72 26.03
CA LEU A 462 -13.24 21.93 25.62
C LEU A 462 -11.97 22.60 26.13
N PHE A 463 -11.25 21.94 27.03
CA PHE A 463 -9.90 22.35 27.41
C PHE A 463 -8.90 21.91 26.35
N LEU A 464 -8.26 22.89 25.71
CA LEU A 464 -7.15 22.64 24.78
C LEU A 464 -5.82 22.83 25.51
N THR A 465 -5.04 21.76 25.64
CA THR A 465 -3.70 21.83 26.23
C THR A 465 -2.62 21.73 25.16
N VAL A 466 -1.53 22.48 25.33
CA VAL A 466 -0.34 22.41 24.45
C VAL A 466 0.49 21.15 24.66
N SER A 467 0.25 20.38 25.74
CA SER A 467 1.00 19.17 26.07
C SER A 467 0.11 18.11 26.73
N ARG A 468 0.42 16.84 26.43
CA ARG A 468 -0.18 15.67 27.12
C ARG A 468 0.19 15.60 28.60
N ARG A 469 1.19 16.36 29.06
CA ARG A 469 1.61 16.42 30.47
C ARG A 469 0.68 17.27 31.34
N ALA A 470 -0.18 18.09 30.73
CA ALA A 470 -1.01 19.05 31.45
C ALA A 470 -2.13 18.40 32.30
N CYS A 471 -2.35 17.07 32.23
CA CYS A 471 -3.19 16.26 33.14
C CYS A 471 -4.60 16.80 33.53
N VAL A 472 -5.17 17.76 32.78
CA VAL A 472 -6.47 18.41 33.08
C VAL A 472 -7.65 17.43 33.06
N ASN A 473 -7.52 16.31 32.36
CA ASN A 473 -8.59 15.30 32.28
C ASN A 473 -8.95 14.72 33.65
N ALA A 474 -7.99 14.59 34.57
CA ALA A 474 -8.27 14.07 35.91
C ALA A 474 -9.12 15.05 36.72
N ALA A 475 -8.75 16.34 36.69
CA ALA A 475 -9.51 17.43 37.29
C ALA A 475 -10.93 17.53 36.72
N ALA A 476 -11.07 17.44 35.39
CA ALA A 476 -12.38 17.47 34.73
C ALA A 476 -13.27 16.29 35.12
N VAL A 477 -12.72 15.08 35.22
CA VAL A 477 -13.46 13.90 35.69
C VAL A 477 -13.88 14.07 37.15
N ALA A 478 -12.98 14.54 38.01
CA ALA A 478 -13.28 14.79 39.42
C ALA A 478 -14.37 15.87 39.59
N ALA A 479 -14.35 16.92 38.76
CA ALA A 479 -15.34 17.98 38.79
C ALA A 479 -16.73 17.55 38.28
N LEU A 480 -16.79 16.81 37.18
CA LEU A 480 -18.07 16.41 36.55
C LEU A 480 -18.75 15.23 37.25
N PHE A 481 -17.97 14.38 37.93
CA PHE A 481 -18.41 13.10 38.47
C PHE A 481 -17.99 12.92 39.94
N SER A 482 -17.88 14.02 40.69
CA SER A 482 -17.44 14.02 42.10
C SER A 482 -18.22 13.06 42.99
N ASP A 483 -19.51 12.87 42.68
CA ASP A 483 -20.46 12.08 43.46
C ASP A 483 -20.63 10.65 42.92
N ASP A 484 -20.01 10.33 41.78
CA ASP A 484 -20.14 9.04 41.11
C ASP A 484 -18.99 8.08 41.49
N ILE A 485 -19.33 6.80 41.68
CA ILE A 485 -18.35 5.75 41.97
C ILE A 485 -17.88 5.12 40.64
N PRO A 486 -16.58 5.13 40.32
CA PRO A 486 -16.08 4.50 39.10
C PRO A 486 -16.39 3.00 39.09
N LEU A 487 -17.14 2.53 38.09
CA LEU A 487 -17.48 1.10 37.96
C LEU A 487 -16.28 0.24 37.56
N ALA A 488 -15.33 0.81 36.81
CA ALA A 488 -14.08 0.18 36.43
C ALA A 488 -13.03 1.23 36.01
N VAL A 489 -11.76 0.94 36.24
CA VAL A 489 -10.63 1.73 35.73
C VAL A 489 -9.92 0.91 34.66
N VAL A 490 -9.99 1.35 33.39
CA VAL A 490 -9.24 0.73 32.30
C VAL A 490 -7.86 1.38 32.22
N PRO A 491 -6.75 0.64 32.37
CA PRO A 491 -5.42 1.21 32.22
C PRO A 491 -5.24 1.72 30.78
N GLY A 492 -5.13 3.04 30.60
CA GLY A 492 -4.69 3.61 29.33
C GLY A 492 -3.17 3.49 29.23
N ASP A 493 -2.67 2.92 28.14
CA ASP A 493 -1.23 2.77 27.91
C ASP A 493 -0.51 4.12 28.07
N ARG A 494 0.24 4.26 29.17
CA ARG A 494 1.23 5.34 29.33
C ARG A 494 2.39 5.04 28.39
N VAL A 495 2.29 5.45 27.12
CA VAL A 495 3.45 5.49 26.22
C VAL A 495 4.34 6.66 26.66
N THR A 496 5.10 6.46 27.74
CA THR A 496 6.23 7.31 28.09
C THR A 496 7.35 7.06 27.08
N TRP A 497 7.45 7.90 26.06
CA TRP A 497 8.69 8.03 25.30
C TRP A 497 9.75 8.64 26.23
N ARG A 498 10.56 7.80 26.89
CA ARG A 498 11.85 8.26 27.38
C ARG A 498 12.70 8.55 26.15
N ILE A 499 12.92 9.84 25.88
CA ILE A 499 14.05 10.27 25.06
C ILE A 499 15.29 9.83 25.84
N SER A 500 15.82 8.66 25.52
CA SER A 500 17.16 8.28 25.95
C SER A 500 18.12 9.23 25.24
N THR A 501 18.76 10.10 26.02
CA THR A 501 19.96 10.82 25.63
C THR A 501 20.94 9.89 24.92
N PRO A 502 21.62 10.34 23.86
CA PRO A 502 22.60 9.51 23.18
C PRO A 502 23.75 9.25 24.16
N VAL A 503 23.91 7.97 24.54
CA VAL A 503 25.17 7.50 25.11
C VAL A 503 26.13 7.46 23.94
N ALA A 504 27.12 8.35 23.96
CA ALA A 504 28.27 8.29 23.08
C ALA A 504 28.93 6.92 23.21
N TRP A 505 29.05 6.19 22.10
CA TRP A 505 30.17 5.35 21.67
C TRP A 505 30.07 5.11 20.17
#